data_AF-A0A8C4RUJ4-F1
#
_entry.id   AF-A0A8C4RUJ4-F1
#
_cell.length_a   1.000
_cell.length_b   1.000
_cell.length_c   1.000
_cell.angle_alpha   90.00
_cell.angle_beta   90.00
_cell.angle_gamma   90.00
#
_symmetry.space_group_name_H-M   'P 1'
#
loop_
_entity.id
_entity.type
_entity.pdbx_description
1 polymer ?
#
loop_
_entity_poly.entity_id
_entity_poly.type
_entity_poly.pdbx_seq_one_letter_code
_entity_poly.pdbx_strand_id
1 'polypeptide(L)'
;MSCFEDLAVIKSPEKTQTIPVTDLTLWIGASRPSGGNFTWVDGIVLTYTNWSPGEPNYAYENCVSIYPDRMWNNYVCTSLLPFLCQEERYKISK
;
A
#
# COMPACT_ATOMS: atom_id res chain seq x y z
N MET A 1 8.76 17.07 -2.29
CA MET A 1 9.28 15.75 -2.74
C MET A 1 8.12 14.78 -2.74
N SER A 2 7.48 14.64 -3.89
CA SER A 2 6.17 14.05 -4.08
C SER A 2 6.30 12.78 -4.92
N CYS A 3 5.57 11.72 -4.61
CA CYS A 3 5.12 10.85 -5.71
C CYS A 3 4.44 11.76 -6.72
N PHE A 4 4.86 11.74 -7.98
CA PHE A 4 4.37 12.71 -8.96
C PHE A 4 2.87 12.56 -9.25
N GLU A 5 2.23 11.47 -8.80
CA GLU A 5 0.78 11.26 -8.86
C GLU A 5 0.22 10.77 -7.51
N ASP A 6 0.52 9.52 -7.10
CA ASP A 6 -0.08 8.89 -5.90
C ASP A 6 0.80 7.78 -5.27
N LEU A 7 0.44 7.33 -4.06
CA LEU A 7 1.04 6.15 -3.41
C LEU A 7 0.68 4.85 -4.15
N ALA A 8 1.55 3.84 -4.06
CA ALA A 8 1.40 2.61 -4.83
C ALA A 8 0.09 1.83 -4.54
N VAL A 9 -0.59 1.44 -5.61
CA VAL A 9 -1.77 0.57 -5.61
C VAL A 9 -1.38 -0.84 -6.05
N ILE A 10 -1.68 -1.85 -5.22
CA ILE A 10 -1.29 -3.24 -5.45
C ILE A 10 -2.54 -4.12 -5.48
N LYS A 11 -3.04 -4.40 -6.69
CA LYS A 11 -4.34 -5.08 -6.89
C LYS A 11 -4.22 -6.56 -7.30
N SER A 12 -3.01 -7.11 -7.40
CA SER A 12 -2.82 -8.50 -7.78
C SER A 12 -1.47 -9.08 -7.34
N PRO A 13 -1.33 -10.41 -7.24
CA PRO A 13 -0.05 -11.06 -6.95
C PRO A 13 1.03 -10.74 -7.98
N GLU A 14 0.67 -10.59 -9.25
CA GLU A 14 1.61 -10.24 -10.31
C GLU A 14 2.19 -8.84 -10.07
N LYS A 15 1.34 -7.88 -9.65
CA LYS A 15 1.82 -6.55 -9.26
C LYS A 15 2.70 -6.62 -8.01
N THR A 16 2.36 -7.45 -7.02
CA THR A 16 3.23 -7.69 -5.85
C THR A 16 4.62 -8.14 -6.26
N GLN A 17 4.73 -9.01 -7.27
CA GLN A 17 6.01 -9.52 -7.78
C GLN A 17 6.84 -8.47 -8.56
N THR A 18 6.25 -7.40 -9.07
CA THR A 18 7.03 -6.32 -9.72
C THR A 18 7.64 -5.33 -8.73
N ILE A 19 7.22 -5.34 -7.46
CA ILE A 19 7.72 -4.40 -6.45
C ILE A 19 9.22 -4.66 -6.22
N PRO A 20 10.07 -3.62 -6.19
CA PRO A 20 11.49 -3.79 -5.88
C PRO A 20 11.67 -4.43 -4.50
N VAL A 21 12.60 -5.39 -4.38
CA VAL A 21 13.04 -5.87 -3.07
C VAL A 21 13.87 -4.76 -2.43
N THR A 22 13.52 -4.38 -1.21
CA THR A 22 14.26 -3.40 -0.41
C THR A 22 14.34 -3.90 1.02
N ASP A 23 15.33 -3.48 1.79
CA ASP A 23 15.41 -3.76 3.25
C ASP A 23 14.53 -2.81 4.07
N LEU A 24 13.67 -2.02 3.42
CA LEU A 24 12.85 -0.98 4.04
C LEU A 24 11.40 -1.45 4.17
N THR A 25 10.74 -0.91 5.19
CA THR A 25 9.27 -0.91 5.27
C THR A 25 8.76 0.37 4.61
N LEU A 26 7.88 0.23 3.63
CA LEU A 26 7.39 1.35 2.82
C LEU A 26 5.90 1.57 3.02
N TRP A 27 5.45 2.82 3.05
CA TRP A 27 4.04 3.13 2.90
C TRP A 27 3.54 2.76 1.49
N ILE A 28 2.35 2.16 1.42
CA ILE A 28 1.59 1.95 0.19
C ILE A 28 0.28 2.72 0.25
N GLY A 29 -0.42 2.83 -0.88
CA GLY A 29 -1.61 3.64 -1.02
C GLY A 29 -2.88 3.04 -0.40
N ALA A 30 -2.79 2.13 0.56
CA ALA A 30 -3.97 1.59 1.23
C ALA A 30 -4.14 2.17 2.63
N SER A 31 -5.38 2.50 3.00
CA SER A 31 -5.74 2.97 4.33
C SER A 31 -7.19 2.63 4.68
N ARG A 32 -7.54 2.72 5.97
CA ARG A 32 -8.90 2.54 6.49
C ARG A 32 -9.28 3.78 7.32
N PRO A 33 -9.64 4.90 6.68
CA PRO A 33 -10.07 6.07 7.42
C PRO A 33 -11.34 5.74 8.23
N SER A 34 -11.33 6.08 9.51
CA SER A 34 -12.47 5.91 10.44
C SER A 34 -12.90 4.46 10.73
N GLY A 35 -12.01 3.48 10.56
CA GLY A 35 -12.28 2.09 10.98
C GLY A 35 -13.21 1.27 10.07
N GLY A 36 -13.51 1.76 8.86
CA GLY A 36 -14.34 1.08 7.86
C GLY A 36 -13.65 -0.02 7.06
N ASN A 37 -13.81 -0.03 5.74
CA ASN A 37 -13.03 -0.93 4.87
C ASN A 37 -11.68 -0.30 4.51
N PHE A 38 -10.66 -1.14 4.28
CA PHE A 38 -9.45 -0.66 3.64
C PHE A 38 -9.74 -0.30 2.18
N THR A 39 -9.29 0.88 1.78
CA THR A 39 -9.42 1.42 0.42
C THR A 39 -8.06 1.88 -0.07
N TRP A 40 -7.85 1.74 -1.38
CA TRP A 40 -6.74 2.37 -2.08
C TRP A 40 -6.94 3.88 -2.19
N VAL A 41 -5.86 4.63 -2.44
CA VAL A 41 -5.87 6.06 -2.75
C VAL A 41 -6.76 6.39 -3.97
N ASP A 42 -7.00 5.42 -4.86
CA ASP A 42 -7.94 5.55 -5.98
C ASP A 42 -9.42 5.31 -5.59
N GLY A 43 -9.71 5.17 -4.29
CA GLY A 43 -11.05 5.03 -3.73
C GLY A 43 -11.63 3.61 -3.79
N ILE A 44 -10.92 2.65 -4.39
CA ILE A 44 -11.42 1.28 -4.53
C ILE A 44 -11.12 0.48 -3.27
N VAL A 45 -12.13 -0.23 -2.75
CA VAL A 45 -11.97 -1.17 -1.63
C VAL A 45 -11.01 -2.30 -2.00
N LEU A 46 -10.18 -2.74 -1.04
CA LEU A 46 -9.25 -3.85 -1.25
C LEU A 46 -10.00 -5.12 -1.64
N THR A 47 -9.74 -5.62 -2.85
CA THR A 47 -10.20 -6.92 -3.35
C THR A 47 -9.11 -7.99 -3.34
N TYR A 48 -7.85 -7.56 -3.24
CA TYR A 48 -6.67 -8.39 -3.06
C TYR A 48 -5.91 -7.87 -1.84
N THR A 49 -5.37 -8.80 -1.06
CA THR A 49 -4.58 -8.52 0.14
C THR A 49 -3.38 -9.43 0.20
N ASN A 50 -2.25 -8.91 0.67
CA ASN A 50 -1.05 -9.71 0.95
C ASN A 50 -0.62 -9.58 2.41
N TRP A 51 -1.57 -9.63 3.34
CA TRP A 51 -1.31 -9.44 4.77
C TRP A 51 -0.28 -10.43 5.31
N SER A 52 0.63 -9.92 6.13
CA SER A 52 1.51 -10.73 6.97
C SER A 52 0.67 -11.62 7.91
N PRO A 53 1.15 -12.80 8.33
CA PRO A 53 0.43 -13.63 9.28
C PRO A 53 0.13 -12.83 10.56
N GLY A 54 -1.15 -12.81 10.95
CA GLY A 54 -1.62 -12.04 12.11
C GLY A 54 -2.18 -10.66 11.76
N GLU A 55 -2.02 -10.19 10.53
CA GLU A 55 -2.55 -8.90 10.08
C GLU A 55 -3.86 -9.05 9.28
N PRO A 56 -4.76 -8.06 9.33
CA PRO A 56 -4.67 -6.84 10.12
C PRO A 56 -5.04 -7.04 11.62
N ASN A 57 -4.27 -6.46 12.54
CA ASN A 57 -4.37 -6.75 13.99
C ASN A 57 -5.03 -5.66 14.87
N TYR A 58 -4.81 -4.36 14.62
CA TYR A 58 -5.18 -3.26 15.52
C TYR A 58 -6.13 -2.26 14.85
N ALA A 59 -7.21 -1.90 15.56
CA ALA A 59 -8.25 -1.01 15.02
C ALA A 59 -7.78 0.44 14.80
N TYR A 60 -6.80 0.91 15.57
CA TYR A 60 -6.26 2.28 15.49
C TYR A 60 -5.18 2.45 14.41
N GLU A 61 -4.67 1.35 13.85
CA GLU A 61 -3.69 1.34 12.78
C GLU A 61 -4.41 1.34 11.43
N ASN A 62 -4.43 2.51 10.80
CA ASN A 62 -5.31 2.76 9.66
C ASN A 62 -4.56 2.99 8.35
N CYS A 63 -3.22 2.92 8.33
CA CYS A 63 -2.43 3.01 7.11
C CYS A 63 -1.75 1.68 6.84
N VAL A 64 -1.43 1.38 5.58
CA VAL A 64 -0.84 0.08 5.22
C VAL A 64 0.60 0.27 4.76
N SER A 65 1.51 -0.50 5.37
CA SER A 65 2.89 -0.61 4.95
C SER A 65 3.17 -1.97 4.32
N ILE A 66 4.21 -2.03 3.49
CA ILE A 66 4.76 -3.26 2.91
C ILE A 66 6.15 -3.53 3.48
N TYR A 67 6.40 -4.79 3.86
CA TYR A 67 7.68 -5.28 4.36
C TYR A 67 8.61 -5.72 3.21
N PRO A 68 9.91 -5.97 3.50
CA PRO A 68 10.88 -6.49 2.52
C PRO A 68 10.45 -7.78 1.80
N ASP A 69 9.69 -8.65 2.46
CA ASP A 69 9.12 -9.88 1.92
C ASP A 69 7.83 -9.66 1.11
N ARG A 70 7.44 -8.40 0.93
CA ARG A 70 6.25 -7.92 0.21
C ARG A 70 4.93 -8.18 0.93
N MET A 71 4.96 -8.66 2.17
CA MET A 71 3.78 -8.82 3.00
C MET A 71 3.36 -7.49 3.60
N TRP A 72 2.08 -7.35 3.90
CA TRP A 72 1.47 -6.08 4.34
C TRP A 72 1.23 -6.07 5.83
N ASN A 73 1.25 -4.87 6.39
CA ASN A 73 0.93 -4.59 7.78
C ASN A 73 0.06 -3.35 7.88
N ASN A 74 -0.99 -3.35 8.70
CA ASN A 74 -1.57 -2.08 9.13
C ASN A 74 -0.65 -1.44 10.15
N TYR A 75 -0.50 -0.13 10.09
CA TYR A 75 0.40 0.59 10.96
C TYR A 75 -0.12 1.98 11.31
N VAL A 76 0.47 2.57 12.35
CA VAL A 76 0.14 3.92 12.80
C VAL A 76 0.52 4.93 11.72
N CYS A 77 -0.48 5.63 11.17
CA CYS A 77 -0.31 6.56 10.04
C CYS A 77 0.69 7.69 10.27
N THR A 78 0.92 8.08 11.53
CA THR A 78 1.84 9.17 11.88
C THR A 78 3.30 8.73 11.94
N SER A 79 3.59 7.45 11.72
CA SER A 79 4.96 6.93 11.66
C SER A 79 5.72 7.47 10.45
N LEU A 80 6.97 7.85 10.67
CA LEU A 80 7.87 8.34 9.64
C LEU A 80 8.49 7.16 8.89
N LEU A 81 7.83 6.70 7.83
CA LEU A 81 8.34 5.70 6.91
C LEU A 81 8.54 6.29 5.50
N PRO A 82 9.54 5.82 4.74
CA PRO A 82 9.58 6.04 3.30
C PRO A 82 8.32 5.46 2.62
N PHE A 83 8.07 5.86 1.37
CA PHE A 83 6.87 5.45 0.64
C PHE A 83 7.19 4.87 -0.73
N LEU A 84 6.35 3.94 -1.19
CA LEU A 84 6.37 3.42 -2.54
C LEU A 84 5.41 4.23 -3.41
N CYS A 85 5.92 4.81 -4.49
CA CYS A 85 5.10 5.53 -5.45
C CYS A 85 4.43 4.61 -6.45
N GLN A 86 3.27 5.02 -6.93
CA GLN A 86 2.67 4.41 -8.10
C GLN A 86 3.54 4.71 -9.34
N GLU A 87 3.90 3.68 -10.08
CA GLU A 87 4.50 3.83 -11.41
C GLU A 87 3.42 4.25 -12.41
N GLU A 88 3.70 5.29 -13.20
CA GLU A 88 2.87 5.67 -14.33
C GLU A 88 2.76 4.48 -15.30
N ARG A 89 1.54 4.01 -15.57
CA ARG A 89 1.30 3.36 -16.86
C ARG A 89 1.19 4.51 -17.86
N TYR A 90 2.16 4.67 -18.75
CA TYR A 90 2.02 5.53 -19.93
C TYR A 90 0.62 5.30 -20.54
N LYS A 91 -0.30 6.25 -20.35
CA LYS A 91 -1.58 6.24 -21.04
C LYS A 91 -1.29 6.71 -22.45
N ILE A 92 -1.14 5.78 -23.39
CA ILE A 92 -1.23 6.12 -24.81
C ILE A 92 -2.72 6.43 -25.08
N SER A 93 -3.11 7.69 -24.94
CA SER A 93 -4.38 8.20 -25.47
C SER A 93 -4.30 8.19 -27.00
N LYS A 94 -5.29 7.56 -27.65
CA LYS A 94 -5.55 7.72 -29.09
C LYS A 94 -6.16 9.09 -29.37
#